data_AF-A0A258WZX6-F1
#
_entry.id   AF-A0A258WZX6-F1
#
_cell.length_a   1.000
_cell.length_b   1.000
_cell.length_c   1.000
_cell.angle_alpha   90.00
_cell.angle_beta   90.00
_cell.angle_gamma   90.00
#
_symmetry.space_group_name_H-M   'P 1'
#
loop_
_entity.id
_entity.type
_entity.pdbx_description
1 polymer ?
#
loop_
_entity_poly.entity_id
_entity_poly.type
_entity_poly.pdbx_seq_one_letter_code
_entity_poly.pdbx_strand_id
1 'polypeptide(L)'
;MNRIISSIKDFYKYHESLHNINNPFKNTHQIIKNPARVNSSFFAHTKNSLTTSSIFKIKEFDRGIRVLSKEQIETILSACTMERDRLLFELLLFTGMRIGEALSLDINAIGISKIASCVQELRMSSNTEDHQKGSHYRQQKSGVRDLFIPTELMEKLSDYYERIWLKMYETKEMKHEYFFVSEFHNNLGEPLSYQAVWERCRLIGKKTGVFFTPHDFRHTYATILARNKVSMHKLRKLLGHTHIASTDIYIQIADKEQIVEDLIPFFESYGVIHE
;
A
#
# COMPACT_ATOMS: atom_id res chain seq x y z
N MET A 1 -17.75 -9.53 9.06
CA MET A 1 -18.28 -10.55 10.01
C MET A 1 -19.56 -9.99 10.61
N ASN A 2 -20.73 -10.56 10.31
CA ASN A 2 -22.00 -10.01 10.81
C ASN A 2 -22.07 -10.27 12.33
N ARG A 3 -21.87 -9.22 13.16
CA ARG A 3 -21.85 -9.31 14.62
C ARG A 3 -23.10 -10.03 15.16
N ILE A 4 -24.25 -9.82 14.51
CA ILE A 4 -25.53 -10.44 14.86
C ILE A 4 -25.44 -11.97 14.83
N ILE A 5 -24.85 -12.54 13.77
CA ILE A 5 -24.73 -14.00 13.62
C ILE A 5 -23.72 -14.56 14.63
N SER A 6 -22.64 -13.82 14.94
CA SER A 6 -21.71 -14.22 15.99
C SER A 6 -22.38 -14.25 17.37
N SER A 7 -23.13 -13.20 17.72
CA SER A 7 -23.81 -13.11 19.01
C SER A 7 -24.88 -14.21 19.18
N ILE A 8 -25.66 -14.50 18.13
CA ILE A 8 -26.65 -15.59 18.16
C ILE A 8 -25.95 -16.95 18.34
N LYS A 9 -24.83 -17.16 17.66
CA LYS A 9 -24.04 -18.39 17.78
C LYS A 9 -23.46 -18.57 19.18
N ASP A 10 -22.87 -17.52 19.74
CA ASP A 10 -22.29 -17.55 21.09
C ASP A 10 -23.38 -17.79 22.14
N PHE A 11 -24.58 -17.21 21.95
CA PHE A 11 -25.75 -17.46 22.77
C PHE A 11 -26.15 -18.95 22.78
N TYR A 12 -26.32 -19.58 21.61
CA TYR A 12 -26.69 -21.00 21.54
C TYR A 12 -25.58 -21.94 22.03
N LYS A 13 -24.30 -21.58 21.87
CA LYS A 13 -23.17 -22.32 22.47
C LYS A 13 -23.19 -22.28 24.00
N TYR A 14 -23.49 -21.12 24.58
CA TYR A 14 -23.61 -20.96 26.04
C TYR A 14 -24.78 -21.79 26.61
N HIS A 15 -25.93 -21.75 25.93
CA HIS A 15 -27.10 -22.52 26.36
C HIS A 15 -26.91 -24.04 26.21
N GLU A 16 -26.15 -24.48 25.21
CA GLU A 16 -25.77 -25.88 25.07
C GLU A 16 -24.92 -26.37 26.25
N SER A 17 -23.95 -25.58 26.71
CA SER A 17 -23.07 -25.99 27.81
C SER A 17 -23.76 -26.05 29.17
N LEU A 18 -24.84 -25.27 29.36
CA LEU A 18 -25.53 -25.15 30.65
C LEU A 18 -26.82 -25.96 30.73
N HIS A 19 -27.59 -26.02 29.64
CA HIS A 19 -28.96 -26.52 29.65
C HIS A 19 -29.18 -27.76 28.78
N ASN A 20 -28.09 -28.33 28.22
CA ASN A 20 -28.15 -29.51 27.34
C ASN A 20 -29.15 -29.33 26.17
N ILE A 21 -29.33 -28.08 25.72
CA ILE A 21 -30.23 -27.71 24.63
C ILE A 21 -29.56 -28.06 23.29
N ASN A 22 -30.35 -28.54 22.34
CA ASN A 22 -29.85 -28.85 21.00
C ASN A 22 -29.46 -27.57 20.25
N ASN A 23 -28.17 -27.41 19.95
CA ASN A 23 -27.63 -26.24 19.28
C ASN A 23 -27.85 -26.33 17.76
N PRO A 24 -28.64 -25.42 17.13
CA PRO A 24 -28.85 -25.43 15.69
C PRO A 24 -27.57 -25.10 14.88
N PHE A 25 -26.52 -24.57 15.52
CA PHE A 25 -25.24 -24.22 14.90
C PHE A 25 -24.12 -25.27 15.13
N LYS A 26 -24.41 -26.41 15.77
CA LYS A 26 -23.45 -27.44 16.17
C LYS A 26 -22.61 -27.99 15.01
N ASN A 27 -23.19 -28.04 13.80
CA ASN A 27 -22.57 -28.56 12.57
C ASN A 27 -22.16 -27.48 11.56
N THR A 28 -22.02 -26.22 11.99
CA THR A 28 -21.70 -25.10 11.08
C THR A 28 -20.21 -24.94 10.81
N HIS A 29 -19.40 -25.88 11.32
CA HIS A 29 -17.96 -25.88 11.18
C HIS A 29 -17.50 -27.08 10.35
N GLN A 30 -16.86 -26.81 9.22
CA GLN A 30 -16.13 -27.85 8.51
C GLN A 30 -14.74 -27.96 9.12
N ILE A 31 -14.38 -29.15 9.59
CA ILE A 31 -13.03 -29.45 10.04
C ILE A 31 -12.17 -29.54 8.78
N ILE A 32 -11.27 -28.56 8.57
CA ILE A 32 -10.30 -28.63 7.48
C ILE A 32 -9.15 -29.50 7.97
N LYS A 33 -9.02 -30.71 7.39
CA LYS A 33 -7.82 -31.54 7.52
C LYS A 33 -6.79 -31.02 6.50
N ASN A 34 -5.60 -30.67 6.97
CA ASN A 34 -4.50 -30.07 6.20
C ASN A 34 -4.79 -28.67 5.62
N PRO A 35 -4.77 -27.60 6.44
CA PRO A 35 -4.63 -26.24 5.91
C PRO A 35 -3.32 -26.15 5.10
N ALA A 36 -3.38 -25.55 3.91
CA ALA A 36 -2.23 -25.42 3.03
C ALA A 36 -1.03 -24.81 3.77
N ARG A 37 0.03 -25.63 3.93
CA ARG A 37 1.40 -25.32 4.36
C ARG A 37 1.57 -24.10 5.27
N VAL A 38 1.39 -24.32 6.57
CA VAL A 38 2.05 -23.49 7.60
C VAL A 38 3.40 -24.15 7.87
N ASN A 39 4.50 -23.40 7.76
CA ASN A 39 5.85 -23.87 8.04
C ASN A 39 5.89 -24.66 9.35
N SER A 40 6.06 -25.97 9.24
CA SER A 40 5.99 -26.90 10.36
C SER A 40 7.32 -26.88 11.13
N SER A 41 7.31 -26.34 12.35
CA SER A 41 8.38 -26.55 13.33
C SER A 41 8.60 -28.04 13.59
N PHE A 42 9.78 -28.42 14.11
CA PHE A 42 10.20 -29.81 14.38
C PHE A 42 9.12 -30.65 15.08
N PHE A 43 8.29 -30.08 15.96
CA PHE A 43 7.21 -30.77 16.68
C PHE A 43 5.82 -30.75 15.99
N ALA A 44 5.71 -30.34 14.73
CA ALA A 44 4.40 -30.19 14.07
C ALA A 44 3.59 -31.49 13.99
N HIS A 45 4.26 -32.64 13.96
CA HIS A 45 3.64 -33.97 13.97
C HIS A 45 2.93 -34.30 15.28
N THR A 46 3.16 -33.55 16.37
CA THR A 46 2.43 -33.68 17.64
C THR A 46 1.22 -32.76 17.72
N LYS A 47 1.10 -31.76 16.83
CA LYS A 47 -0.01 -30.81 16.81
C LYS A 47 -1.09 -31.28 15.85
N ASN A 48 -2.19 -31.83 16.38
CA ASN A 48 -3.44 -31.96 15.63
C ASN A 48 -4.03 -30.57 15.37
N SER A 49 -3.49 -29.87 14.37
CA SER A 49 -4.00 -28.56 13.90
C SER A 49 -5.29 -28.77 13.10
N LEU A 50 -6.39 -29.04 13.79
CA LEU A 50 -7.72 -29.00 13.19
C LEU A 50 -8.19 -27.54 13.19
N THR A 51 -8.18 -26.89 12.02
CA THR A 51 -8.77 -25.56 11.87
C THR A 51 -10.23 -25.71 11.44
N THR A 52 -11.14 -25.10 12.20
CA THR A 52 -12.58 -25.09 11.89
C THR A 52 -12.90 -23.87 11.04
N SER A 53 -13.32 -24.06 9.78
CA SER A 53 -13.90 -22.97 8.98
C SER A 53 -15.41 -22.95 9.14
N SER A 54 -16.01 -21.76 9.20
CA SER A 54 -17.48 -21.62 9.23
C SER A 54 -18.05 -21.89 7.83
N ILE A 55 -19.07 -22.75 7.73
CA ILE A 55 -19.81 -23.06 6.49
C ILE A 55 -20.51 -21.82 5.93
N PHE A 56 -20.82 -20.84 6.80
CA PHE A 56 -21.30 -19.53 6.37
C PHE A 56 -20.17 -18.69 5.78
N LYS A 57 -19.73 -19.06 4.57
CA LYS A 57 -18.93 -18.19 3.73
C LYS A 57 -19.88 -17.13 3.19
N ILE A 58 -19.88 -15.96 3.83
CA ILE A 58 -20.58 -14.80 3.28
C ILE A 58 -20.02 -14.62 1.87
N LYS A 59 -20.90 -14.60 0.87
CA LYS A 59 -20.55 -14.27 -0.50
C LYS A 59 -20.07 -12.82 -0.44
N GLU A 60 -18.75 -12.62 -0.38
CA GLU A 60 -18.20 -11.28 -0.57
C GLU A 60 -18.62 -10.87 -1.97
N PHE A 61 -19.49 -9.87 -2.06
CA PHE A 61 -19.70 -9.19 -3.32
C PHE A 61 -18.34 -8.66 -3.72
N ASP A 62 -17.78 -9.21 -4.79
CA ASP A 62 -16.57 -8.71 -5.40
C ASP A 62 -16.87 -7.25 -5.78
N ARG A 63 -16.43 -6.32 -4.91
CA ARG A 63 -16.48 -4.90 -5.23
C ARG A 63 -15.39 -4.76 -6.27
N GLY A 64 -15.76 -4.96 -7.53
CA GLY A 64 -14.83 -4.99 -8.65
C GLY A 64 -13.80 -3.85 -8.57
N ILE A 65 -12.63 -4.09 -9.15
CA ILE A 65 -11.49 -3.17 -9.09
C ILE A 65 -11.96 -1.75 -9.46
N ARG A 66 -11.80 -0.82 -8.51
CA ARG A 66 -12.15 0.58 -8.71
C ARG A 66 -10.98 1.29 -9.38
N VAL A 67 -11.28 1.95 -10.50
CA VAL A 67 -10.33 2.77 -11.25
C VAL A 67 -10.86 4.20 -11.23
N LEU A 68 -10.01 5.14 -10.83
CA LEU A 68 -10.36 6.55 -10.76
C LEU A 68 -10.28 7.17 -12.15
N SER A 69 -11.23 8.03 -12.51
CA SER A 69 -11.13 8.85 -13.72
C SER A 69 -10.16 10.02 -13.50
N LYS A 70 -9.69 10.63 -14.61
CA LYS A 70 -8.82 11.81 -14.54
C LYS A 70 -9.50 12.97 -13.78
N GLU A 71 -10.76 13.25 -14.08
CA GLU A 71 -11.57 14.27 -13.39
C GLU A 71 -11.68 13.98 -11.89
N GLN A 72 -11.87 12.72 -11.50
CA GLN A 72 -11.91 12.31 -10.09
C GLN A 72 -10.57 12.53 -9.40
N ILE A 73 -9.45 12.21 -10.07
CA ILE A 73 -8.11 12.43 -9.54
C ILE A 73 -7.88 13.93 -9.31
N GLU A 74 -8.16 14.78 -10.29
CA GLU A 74 -8.03 16.23 -10.18
C GLU A 74 -8.90 16.79 -9.05
N THR A 75 -10.13 16.29 -8.91
CA THR A 75 -11.04 16.67 -7.82
C THR A 75 -10.49 16.24 -6.45
N ILE A 76 -9.88 15.06 -6.34
CA ILE A 76 -9.26 14.56 -5.10
C ILE A 76 -8.03 15.40 -4.74
N LEU A 77 -7.13 15.64 -5.70
CA LEU A 77 -5.88 16.37 -5.47
C LEU A 77 -6.12 17.84 -5.13
N SER A 78 -7.06 18.50 -5.80
CA SER A 78 -7.47 19.89 -5.50
C SER A 78 -8.19 20.03 -4.15
N ALA A 79 -8.86 18.97 -3.68
CA ALA A 79 -9.53 18.97 -2.39
C ALA A 79 -8.58 18.75 -1.19
N CYS A 80 -7.34 18.32 -1.43
CA CYS A 80 -6.32 18.12 -0.40
C CYS A 80 -5.92 19.45 0.24
N THR A 81 -6.15 19.58 1.54
CA THR A 81 -5.80 20.80 2.30
C THR A 81 -4.34 20.83 2.69
N MET A 82 -3.73 19.67 2.90
CA MET A 82 -2.33 19.53 3.26
C MET A 82 -1.53 19.13 2.03
N GLU A 83 -0.41 19.82 1.82
CA GLU A 83 0.53 19.51 0.74
C GLU A 83 1.08 18.09 0.88
N ARG A 84 1.40 17.64 2.11
CA ARG A 84 1.79 16.24 2.39
C ARG A 84 0.82 15.22 1.81
N ASP A 85 -0.49 15.41 2.04
CA ASP A 85 -1.50 14.46 1.60
C ASP A 85 -1.60 14.44 0.05
N ARG A 86 -1.48 15.62 -0.57
CA ARG A 86 -1.42 15.75 -2.02
C ARG A 86 -0.21 15.03 -2.60
N LEU A 87 1.00 15.28 -2.07
CA LEU A 87 2.24 14.65 -2.50
C LEU A 87 2.21 13.13 -2.31
N LEU A 88 1.62 12.65 -1.21
CA LEU A 88 1.43 11.22 -0.97
C LEU A 88 0.55 10.58 -2.04
N PHE A 89 -0.57 11.20 -2.41
CA PHE A 89 -1.47 10.67 -3.44
C PHE A 89 -0.87 10.78 -4.85
N GLU A 90 -0.15 11.86 -5.16
CA GLU A 90 0.61 11.98 -6.41
C GLU A 90 1.68 10.88 -6.49
N LEU A 91 2.45 10.64 -5.43
CA LEU A 91 3.42 9.57 -5.36
C LEU A 91 2.80 8.19 -5.63
N LEU A 92 1.65 7.89 -5.01
CA LEU A 92 0.92 6.64 -5.24
C LEU A 92 0.39 6.51 -6.68
N LEU A 93 -0.06 7.62 -7.27
CA LEU A 93 -0.56 7.67 -8.63
C LEU A 93 0.55 7.40 -9.65
N PHE A 94 1.73 8.03 -9.48
CA PHE A 94 2.80 7.95 -10.48
C PHE A 94 3.67 6.71 -10.36
N THR A 95 3.80 6.13 -9.16
CA THR A 95 4.63 4.92 -8.95
C THR A 95 3.82 3.64 -8.88
N GLY A 96 2.52 3.73 -8.59
CA GLY A 96 1.70 2.58 -8.25
C GLY A 96 2.18 1.81 -7.02
N MET A 97 3.01 2.39 -6.15
CA MET A 97 3.51 1.70 -4.96
C MET A 97 2.39 1.33 -3.99
N ARG A 98 2.62 0.35 -3.11
CA ARG A 98 1.67 0.07 -2.05
C ARG A 98 1.70 1.20 -1.04
N ILE A 99 0.56 1.53 -0.43
CA ILE A 99 0.52 2.52 0.65
C ILE A 99 1.47 2.20 1.81
N GLY A 100 1.65 0.92 2.16
CA GLY A 100 2.63 0.52 3.16
C GLY A 100 4.08 0.77 2.73
N GLU A 101 4.37 0.74 1.42
CA GLU A 101 5.69 1.10 0.88
C GLU A 101 5.90 2.61 0.98
N ALA A 102 4.90 3.41 0.61
CA ALA A 102 4.96 4.88 0.71
C ALA A 102 5.16 5.36 2.16
N LEU A 103 4.46 4.76 3.12
CA LEU A 103 4.55 5.13 4.53
C LEU A 103 5.86 4.67 5.20
N SER A 104 6.49 3.63 4.66
CA SER A 104 7.77 3.10 5.14
C SER A 104 8.94 3.58 4.25
N LEU A 105 8.75 4.66 3.50
CA LEU A 105 9.80 5.26 2.68
C LEU A 105 10.78 6.00 3.60
N ASP A 106 12.04 5.63 3.48
CA ASP A 106 13.17 6.24 4.19
C ASP A 106 13.73 7.39 3.37
N ILE A 107 14.17 8.46 4.04
CA ILE A 107 14.85 9.61 3.43
C ILE A 107 16.09 9.14 2.65
N ASN A 108 16.83 8.17 3.20
CA ASN A 108 18.03 7.64 2.58
C ASN A 108 17.74 6.78 1.33
N ALA A 109 16.50 6.33 1.15
CA ALA A 109 16.10 5.54 -0.01
C ALA A 109 15.89 6.41 -1.27
N ILE A 110 15.84 7.73 -1.13
CA ILE A 110 15.68 8.63 -2.26
C ILE A 110 17.05 8.88 -2.92
N GLY A 111 17.47 7.92 -3.74
CA GLY A 111 18.66 8.09 -4.59
C GLY A 111 18.35 9.04 -5.74
N ILE A 112 18.99 10.21 -5.79
CA ILE A 112 18.81 11.18 -6.88
C ILE A 112 19.61 10.70 -8.10
N SER A 113 19.08 9.74 -8.84
CA SER A 113 19.61 9.37 -10.15
C SER A 113 18.68 9.85 -11.24
N LYS A 114 19.13 10.83 -12.02
CA LYS A 114 18.43 11.29 -13.23
C LYS A 114 18.68 10.27 -14.34
N ILE A 115 17.61 9.64 -14.83
CA ILE A 115 17.67 8.71 -15.97
C ILE A 115 17.33 9.45 -17.26
N ALA A 116 16.34 10.34 -17.22
CA ALA A 116 15.97 11.21 -18.34
C ALA A 116 15.75 12.66 -17.84
N SER A 117 15.56 13.60 -18.76
CA SER A 117 15.29 15.01 -18.42
C SER A 117 14.05 15.15 -17.52
N CYS A 118 13.00 14.39 -17.80
CA CYS A 118 11.71 14.47 -17.09
C CYS A 118 11.45 13.32 -16.10
N VAL A 119 12.35 12.33 -15.97
CA VAL A 119 12.13 11.15 -15.12
C VAL A 119 13.34 10.82 -14.24
N GLN A 120 13.07 10.60 -12.96
CA GLN A 120 14.04 10.17 -11.94
C GLN A 120 13.74 8.78 -11.40
N GLU A 121 14.78 8.08 -10.96
CA GLU A 121 14.66 6.78 -10.30
C GLU A 121 14.53 6.95 -8.79
N LEU A 122 13.55 6.29 -8.18
CA LEU A 122 13.41 6.14 -6.74
C LEU A 122 13.68 4.68 -6.37
N ARG A 123 14.77 4.45 -5.65
CA ARG A 123 15.24 3.10 -5.31
C ARG A 123 14.72 2.69 -3.94
N MET A 124 13.84 1.70 -3.92
CA MET A 124 13.33 1.16 -2.67
C MET A 124 14.39 0.30 -1.98
N SER A 125 14.98 0.77 -0.87
CA SER A 125 15.83 -0.07 0.00
C SER A 125 14.95 -0.98 0.87
N SER A 126 15.26 -2.27 0.93
CA SER A 126 14.69 -3.16 1.94
C SER A 126 15.54 -3.05 3.21
N ASN A 127 15.13 -2.25 4.18
CA ASN A 127 15.81 -2.25 5.47
C ASN A 127 15.53 -3.58 6.19
N THR A 128 16.49 -4.49 6.12
CA THR A 128 16.50 -5.79 6.82
C THR A 128 16.82 -5.66 8.33
N GLU A 129 17.08 -4.46 8.84
CA GLU A 129 17.49 -4.25 10.24
C GLU A 129 16.33 -3.95 11.20
N ASP A 130 15.11 -3.76 10.70
CA ASP A 130 13.89 -3.55 11.53
C ASP A 130 13.46 -4.81 12.32
N HIS A 131 14.26 -5.88 12.28
CA HIS A 131 14.03 -7.08 13.08
C HIS A 131 14.29 -6.91 14.59
N GLN A 132 14.90 -5.81 15.05
CA GLN A 132 15.39 -5.71 16.44
C GLN A 132 14.63 -4.83 17.42
N LYS A 133 13.58 -4.10 17.03
CA LYS A 133 12.74 -3.40 18.01
C LYS A 133 11.29 -3.75 17.73
N GLY A 134 10.55 -4.19 18.75
CA GLY A 134 9.13 -4.52 18.70
C GLY A 134 8.27 -3.32 18.31
N SER A 135 8.42 -2.90 17.06
CA SER A 135 7.96 -1.62 16.57
C SER A 135 6.55 -1.81 16.03
N HIS A 136 5.65 -0.92 16.43
CA HIS A 136 4.34 -0.76 15.81
C HIS A 136 4.44 -0.27 14.34
N TYR A 137 5.66 -0.14 13.80
CA TYR A 137 5.97 0.39 12.49
C TYR A 137 6.12 -0.74 11.46
N ARG A 138 5.61 -0.49 10.26
CA ARG A 138 5.14 -1.52 9.34
C ARG A 138 6.27 -1.98 8.42
N GLN A 139 6.47 -3.30 8.37
CA GLN A 139 7.43 -3.94 7.48
C GLN A 139 7.08 -3.71 6.00
N GLN A 140 8.09 -3.33 5.20
CA GLN A 140 7.98 -3.42 3.75
C GLN A 140 7.82 -4.89 3.35
N LYS A 141 6.65 -5.25 2.79
CA LYS A 141 6.38 -6.62 2.29
C LYS A 141 6.80 -6.83 0.83
N SER A 142 7.46 -5.85 0.22
CA SER A 142 7.90 -5.91 -1.16
C SER A 142 9.42 -5.84 -1.21
N GLY A 143 10.02 -6.64 -2.11
CA GLY A 143 11.45 -6.60 -2.35
C GLY A 143 11.91 -5.27 -2.97
N VAL A 144 13.23 -5.07 -2.99
CA VAL A 144 13.93 -3.96 -3.65
C VAL A 144 13.47 -3.87 -5.11
N ARG A 145 13.03 -2.68 -5.52
CA ARG A 145 12.71 -2.38 -6.92
C ARG A 145 12.94 -0.90 -7.22
N ASP A 146 13.20 -0.65 -8.49
CA ASP A 146 13.37 0.69 -9.03
C ASP A 146 12.01 1.24 -9.46
N LEU A 147 11.68 2.44 -9.00
CA LEU A 147 10.46 3.16 -9.34
C LEU A 147 10.83 4.39 -10.15
N PHE A 148 9.95 4.82 -11.05
CA PHE A 148 10.19 5.99 -11.90
C PHE A 148 9.18 7.07 -11.54
N ILE A 149 9.68 8.28 -11.31
CA ILE A 149 8.89 9.42 -10.84
C ILE A 149 9.21 10.62 -11.73
N PRO A 150 8.20 11.46 -12.07
CA PRO A 150 8.46 12.73 -12.74
C PRO A 150 9.42 13.63 -11.95
N THR A 151 10.33 14.30 -12.63
CA THR A 151 11.29 15.24 -12.02
C THR A 151 10.59 16.32 -11.21
N GLU A 152 9.50 16.90 -11.71
CA GLU A 152 8.75 17.96 -11.02
C GLU A 152 8.15 17.48 -9.68
N LEU A 153 7.67 16.23 -9.62
CA LEU A 153 7.16 15.66 -8.37
C LEU A 153 8.31 15.43 -7.37
N MET A 154 9.48 15.00 -7.87
CA MET A 154 10.65 14.84 -7.02
C MET A 154 11.14 16.16 -6.43
N GLU A 155 11.11 17.24 -7.21
CA GLU A 155 11.43 18.59 -6.71
C GLU A 155 10.45 19.00 -5.60
N LYS A 156 9.14 18.83 -5.82
CA LYS A 156 8.13 19.11 -4.79
C LYS A 156 8.30 18.27 -3.53
N LEU A 157 8.68 16.99 -3.68
CA LEU A 157 9.00 16.11 -2.55
C LEU A 157 10.25 16.59 -1.80
N SER A 158 11.29 17.02 -2.51
CA SER A 158 12.51 17.59 -1.92
C SER A 158 12.19 18.85 -1.13
N ASP A 159 11.45 19.80 -1.73
CA ASP A 159 11.07 21.05 -1.07
C ASP A 159 10.22 20.79 0.19
N TYR A 160 9.28 19.85 0.11
CA TYR A 160 8.48 19.42 1.26
C TYR A 160 9.38 18.85 2.36
N TYR A 161 10.32 17.98 1.99
CA TYR A 161 11.23 17.36 2.93
C TYR A 161 12.11 18.40 3.63
N GLU A 162 12.72 19.33 2.89
CA GLU A 162 13.55 20.38 3.47
C GLU A 162 12.78 21.25 4.47
N ARG A 163 11.55 21.65 4.13
CA ARG A 163 10.70 22.44 5.05
C ARG A 163 10.37 21.69 6.34
N ILE A 164 10.01 20.42 6.21
CA ILE A 164 9.69 19.57 7.37
C ILE A 164 10.95 19.31 8.20
N TRP A 165 12.07 19.00 7.55
CA TRP A 165 13.33 18.73 8.21
C TRP A 165 13.83 19.95 8.99
N LEU A 166 13.75 21.16 8.42
CA LEU A 166 14.07 22.40 9.13
C LEU A 166 13.19 22.59 10.39
N LYS A 167 11.88 22.45 10.24
CA LYS A 167 10.92 22.57 11.36
C LYS A 167 11.17 21.53 12.45
N MET A 168 11.59 20.34 12.06
CA MET A 168 11.81 19.23 12.98
C MET A 168 13.20 19.23 13.63
N TYR A 169 14.20 19.78 12.95
CA TYR A 169 15.53 20.01 13.50
C TYR A 169 15.47 21.03 14.64
N GLU A 170 14.72 22.12 14.46
CA GLU A 170 14.51 23.15 15.49
C GLU A 170 13.84 22.59 16.76
N THR A 171 12.92 21.65 16.60
CA THR A 171 12.13 21.07 17.70
C THR A 171 12.79 19.86 18.36
N LYS A 172 13.87 19.31 17.79
CA LYS A 172 14.56 18.08 18.24
C LYS A 172 13.64 16.84 18.33
N GLU A 173 12.56 16.81 17.55
CA GLU A 173 11.54 15.76 17.63
C GLU A 173 11.77 14.56 16.70
N MET A 174 12.76 14.62 15.80
CA MET A 174 13.02 13.53 14.85
C MET A 174 13.72 12.34 15.49
N LYS A 175 12.93 11.30 15.79
CA LYS A 175 13.39 10.00 16.30
C LYS A 175 13.50 8.93 15.21
N HIS A 176 13.19 9.28 13.97
CA HIS A 176 13.16 8.34 12.85
C HIS A 176 13.47 9.03 11.51
N GLU A 177 13.76 8.22 10.50
CA GLU A 177 14.15 8.67 9.16
C GLU A 177 13.04 8.46 8.11
N TYR A 178 11.78 8.31 8.53
CA TYR A 178 10.66 8.20 7.59
C TYR A 178 10.34 9.52 6.90
N PHE A 179 10.05 9.45 5.60
CA PHE A 179 9.78 10.59 4.75
C PHE A 179 8.44 11.28 5.08
N PHE A 180 7.37 10.50 5.26
CA PHE A 180 6.03 11.02 5.57
C PHE A 180 5.74 10.99 7.06
N VAL A 181 5.47 12.17 7.60
CA VAL A 181 5.31 12.40 9.04
C VAL A 181 3.97 13.06 9.37
N SER A 182 3.57 12.95 10.62
CA SER A 182 2.40 13.65 11.14
C SER A 182 2.75 15.10 11.46
N GLU A 183 2.00 16.04 10.89
CA GLU A 183 2.15 17.48 11.13
C GLU A 183 1.15 18.02 12.17
N PHE A 184 0.40 17.14 12.84
CA PHE A 184 -0.58 17.53 13.84
C PHE A 184 0.04 17.59 15.23
N HIS A 185 -0.28 18.64 15.98
CA HIS A 185 0.28 18.95 17.31
C HIS A 185 0.38 17.75 18.27
N ASN A 186 -0.60 16.83 18.30
CA ASN A 186 -0.58 15.72 19.24
C ASN A 186 0.42 14.61 18.89
N ASN A 187 0.83 14.51 17.62
CA ASN A 187 1.75 13.48 17.09
C ASN A 187 2.73 14.15 16.13
N LEU A 188 3.20 15.36 16.44
CA LEU A 188 4.10 16.09 15.57
C LEU A 188 5.40 15.30 15.45
N GLY A 189 5.89 15.12 14.22
CA GLY A 189 7.17 14.43 14.02
C GLY A 189 7.11 12.91 14.07
N GLU A 190 5.97 12.28 14.40
CA GLU A 190 5.81 10.83 14.37
C GLU A 190 5.48 10.30 12.96
N PRO A 191 5.72 9.01 12.66
CA PRO A 191 5.48 8.46 11.32
C PRO A 191 4.00 8.53 10.95
N LEU A 192 3.71 8.85 9.69
CA LEU A 192 2.33 8.89 9.23
C LEU A 192 1.68 7.50 9.27
N SER A 193 0.62 7.35 10.07
CA SER A 193 -0.07 6.06 10.19
C SER A 193 -1.03 5.80 9.04
N TYR A 194 -1.21 4.52 8.66
CA TYR A 194 -2.21 4.12 7.67
C TYR A 194 -3.63 4.56 8.04
N GLN A 195 -3.96 4.54 9.33
CA GLN A 195 -5.27 4.96 9.81
C GLN A 195 -5.46 6.46 9.57
N ALA A 196 -4.43 7.28 9.77
CA ALA A 196 -4.49 8.70 9.43
C ALA A 196 -4.75 8.91 7.94
N VAL A 197 -4.05 8.18 7.06
CA VAL A 197 -4.29 8.26 5.60
C VAL A 197 -5.72 7.82 5.25
N TRP A 198 -6.22 6.75 5.85
CA TRP A 198 -7.58 6.27 5.60
C TRP A 198 -8.64 7.29 6.02
N GLU A 199 -8.46 7.93 7.17
CA GLU A 199 -9.33 9.03 7.59
C GLU A 199 -9.24 10.23 6.63
N ARG A 200 -8.06 10.54 6.08
CA ARG A 200 -7.92 11.57 5.04
C ARG A 200 -8.70 11.22 3.78
N CYS A 201 -8.59 9.99 3.28
CA CYS A 201 -9.38 9.53 2.14
C CYS A 201 -10.89 9.67 2.42
N ARG A 202 -11.34 9.31 3.63
CA ARG A 202 -12.75 9.44 4.03
C ARG A 202 -13.22 10.89 4.07
N LEU A 203 -12.42 11.80 4.65
CA LEU A 203 -12.74 13.22 4.74
C LEU A 203 -12.79 13.87 3.36
N ILE A 204 -11.79 13.62 2.51
CA ILE A 204 -11.75 14.12 1.14
C ILE A 204 -12.93 13.55 0.35
N GLY A 205 -13.19 12.26 0.45
CA GLY A 205 -14.31 11.64 -0.26
C GLY A 205 -15.68 12.14 0.17
N LYS A 206 -15.86 12.54 1.43
CA LYS A 206 -17.07 13.25 1.87
C LYS A 206 -17.18 14.65 1.27
N LYS A 207 -16.06 15.36 1.14
CA LYS A 207 -16.02 16.73 0.60
C LYS A 207 -16.25 16.76 -0.91
N THR A 208 -15.71 15.79 -1.64
CA THR A 208 -15.77 15.72 -3.12
C THR A 208 -16.91 14.86 -3.65
N GLY A 209 -17.53 14.03 -2.79
CA GLY A 209 -18.47 13.00 -3.22
C GLY A 209 -17.81 11.78 -3.87
N VAL A 210 -16.49 11.74 -3.97
CA VAL A 210 -15.74 10.64 -4.59
C VAL A 210 -15.26 9.66 -3.53
N PHE A 211 -15.77 8.43 -3.55
CA PHE A 211 -15.27 7.39 -2.65
C PHE A 211 -14.02 6.71 -3.23
N PHE A 212 -12.90 6.83 -2.52
CA PHE A 212 -11.62 6.23 -2.88
C PHE A 212 -10.83 5.75 -1.66
N THR A 213 -9.85 4.90 -1.93
CA THR A 213 -8.88 4.36 -0.97
C THR A 213 -7.47 4.44 -1.57
N PRO A 214 -6.40 4.31 -0.76
CA PRO A 214 -5.03 4.35 -1.28
C PRO A 214 -4.73 3.28 -2.35
N HIS A 215 -5.41 2.12 -2.29
CA HIS A 215 -5.24 1.06 -3.29
C HIS A 215 -5.85 1.41 -4.65
N ASP A 216 -6.84 2.31 -4.71
CA ASP A 216 -7.48 2.71 -5.95
C ASP A 216 -6.52 3.51 -6.85
N PHE A 217 -5.57 4.26 -6.28
CA PHE A 217 -4.49 4.91 -7.04
C PHE A 217 -3.60 3.87 -7.74
N ARG A 218 -3.20 2.81 -7.02
CA ARG A 218 -2.42 1.71 -7.60
C ARG A 218 -3.18 0.97 -8.69
N HIS A 219 -4.47 0.71 -8.49
CA HIS A 219 -5.31 0.10 -9.53
C HIS A 219 -5.43 1.00 -10.76
N THR A 220 -5.53 2.30 -10.54
CA THR A 220 -5.59 3.30 -11.60
C THR A 220 -4.30 3.34 -12.40
N TYR A 221 -3.15 3.44 -11.73
CA TYR A 221 -1.83 3.32 -12.35
C TYR A 221 -1.70 2.06 -13.20
N ALA A 222 -1.99 0.89 -12.62
CA ALA A 222 -1.88 -0.38 -13.33
C ALA A 222 -2.79 -0.47 -14.56
N THR A 223 -4.01 0.08 -14.45
CA THR A 223 -4.98 0.08 -15.56
C THR A 223 -4.56 1.03 -16.67
N ILE A 224 -4.00 2.19 -16.33
CA ILE A 224 -3.52 3.16 -17.32
C ILE A 224 -2.33 2.59 -18.10
N LEU A 225 -1.36 1.99 -17.42
CA LEU A 225 -0.23 1.35 -18.11
C LEU A 225 -0.67 0.19 -18.98
N ALA A 226 -1.62 -0.62 -18.51
CA ALA A 226 -2.20 -1.69 -19.33
C ALA A 226 -2.91 -1.14 -20.59
N ARG A 227 -3.59 0.01 -20.49
CA ARG A 227 -4.22 0.70 -21.63
C ARG A 227 -3.20 1.28 -22.61
N ASN A 228 -2.06 1.76 -22.11
CA ASN A 228 -0.93 2.23 -22.92
C ASN A 228 -0.12 1.09 -23.54
N LYS A 229 -0.62 -0.16 -23.51
CA LYS A 229 0.01 -1.35 -24.10
C LYS A 229 1.37 -1.70 -23.49
N VAL A 230 1.66 -1.23 -22.29
CA VAL A 230 2.85 -1.65 -21.54
C VAL A 230 2.76 -3.16 -21.30
N SER A 231 3.85 -3.87 -21.60
CA SER A 231 3.85 -5.33 -21.49
C SER A 231 3.56 -5.78 -20.05
N MET A 232 2.80 -6.87 -19.89
CA MET A 232 2.44 -7.40 -18.57
C MET A 232 3.68 -7.76 -17.73
N HIS A 233 4.79 -8.12 -18.40
CA HIS A 233 6.06 -8.38 -17.74
C HIS A 233 6.65 -7.11 -17.10
N LYS A 234 6.75 -6.00 -17.85
CA LYS A 234 7.17 -4.68 -17.34
C LYS A 234 6.26 -4.20 -16.21
N LEU A 235 4.94 -4.32 -16.40
CA LEU A 235 3.96 -3.92 -15.39
C LEU A 235 4.13 -4.69 -14.06
N ARG A 236 4.39 -6.00 -14.12
CA ARG A 236 4.63 -6.84 -12.93
C ARG A 236 5.92 -6.45 -12.19
N LYS A 237 6.96 -6.05 -12.93
CA LYS A 237 8.25 -5.57 -12.39
C LYS A 237 8.05 -4.25 -11.65
N LEU A 238 7.39 -3.27 -12.27
CA LEU A 238 7.04 -1.98 -11.65
C LEU A 238 6.18 -2.13 -10.39
N LEU A 239 5.23 -3.06 -10.40
CA LEU A 239 4.33 -3.31 -9.27
C LEU A 239 4.94 -4.22 -8.19
N GLY A 240 6.12 -4.79 -8.39
CA GLY A 240 6.81 -5.63 -7.40
C GLY A 240 6.13 -6.97 -7.11
N HIS A 241 5.71 -7.69 -8.16
CA HIS A 241 5.20 -9.06 -8.02
C HIS A 241 6.37 -10.06 -7.96
N THR A 242 6.52 -10.72 -6.81
CA THR A 242 7.70 -11.50 -6.36
C THR A 242 8.01 -12.81 -7.10
N HIS A 243 7.27 -13.16 -8.16
CA HIS A 243 7.66 -14.27 -9.04
C HIS A 243 8.21 -13.72 -10.35
N ILE A 244 9.47 -13.36 -10.31
CA ILE A 244 10.32 -13.15 -11.48
C ILE A 244 11.40 -14.23 -11.38
N ALA A 245 11.34 -15.19 -12.30
CA ALA A 245 12.31 -16.28 -12.37
C ALA A 245 13.71 -15.68 -12.57
N SER A 246 14.71 -16.33 -11.99
CA SER A 246 16.08 -15.88 -11.77
C SER A 246 16.95 -15.68 -13.03
N THR A 247 16.40 -15.19 -14.14
CA THR A 247 17.06 -15.12 -15.45
C THR A 247 17.17 -13.70 -16.04
N ASP A 248 17.01 -12.65 -15.23
CA ASP A 248 16.76 -11.28 -15.74
C ASP A 248 17.88 -10.26 -15.55
N ILE A 249 19.09 -10.65 -15.11
CA ILE A 249 20.14 -9.68 -14.76
C ILE A 249 20.67 -8.89 -15.98
N TYR A 250 20.71 -9.50 -17.17
CA TYR A 250 21.15 -8.83 -18.41
C TYR A 250 20.04 -8.07 -19.16
N ILE A 251 18.78 -8.20 -18.74
CA ILE A 251 17.60 -7.56 -19.34
C ILE A 251 17.26 -6.23 -18.63
N GLN A 252 18.01 -5.84 -17.59
CA GLN A 252 17.62 -4.72 -16.73
C GLN A 252 17.80 -3.33 -17.34
N ILE A 253 18.78 -3.09 -18.23
CA ILE A 253 19.07 -1.73 -18.72
C ILE A 253 18.20 -1.37 -19.93
N ALA A 254 18.11 -2.25 -20.93
CA ALA A 254 17.24 -2.04 -22.10
C ALA A 254 15.75 -1.96 -21.71
N ASP A 255 15.33 -2.70 -20.66
CA ASP A 255 13.99 -2.55 -20.08
C ASP A 255 13.78 -1.17 -19.46
N LYS A 256 14.78 -0.57 -18.80
CA LYS A 256 14.64 0.69 -18.06
C LYS A 256 14.32 1.85 -18.99
N GLU A 257 15.10 2.02 -20.05
CA GLU A 257 14.91 3.08 -21.05
C GLU A 257 13.52 2.96 -21.69
N GLN A 258 13.15 1.76 -22.12
CA GLN A 258 11.85 1.52 -22.73
C GLN A 258 10.68 1.66 -21.74
N ILE A 259 10.88 1.36 -20.45
CA ILE A 259 9.89 1.62 -19.40
C ILE A 259 9.71 3.13 -19.22
N VAL A 260 10.79 3.90 -19.23
CA VAL A 260 10.72 5.37 -19.12
C VAL A 260 9.95 5.94 -20.31
N GLU A 261 10.26 5.51 -21.53
CA GLU A 261 9.51 5.91 -22.74
C GLU A 261 8.01 5.57 -22.64
N ASP A 262 7.67 4.39 -22.14
CA ASP A 262 6.29 3.95 -21.93
C ASP A 262 5.54 4.81 -20.87
N LEU A 263 6.26 5.45 -19.95
CA LEU A 263 5.72 6.25 -18.85
C LEU A 263 5.57 7.75 -19.19
N ILE A 264 6.37 8.28 -20.10
CA ILE A 264 6.34 9.71 -20.47
C ILE A 264 4.93 10.16 -20.90
N PRO A 265 4.21 9.47 -21.81
CA PRO A 265 2.86 9.88 -22.21
C PRO A 265 1.87 9.88 -21.04
N PHE A 266 2.07 8.99 -20.07
CA PHE A 266 1.27 8.97 -18.85
C PHE A 266 1.55 10.21 -18.00
N PHE A 267 2.82 10.57 -17.77
CA PHE A 267 3.19 11.76 -16.99
C PHE A 267 2.70 13.06 -17.63
N GLU A 268 2.81 13.19 -18.96
CA GLU A 268 2.26 14.33 -19.71
C GLU A 268 0.74 14.44 -19.56
N SER A 269 0.03 13.31 -19.65
CA SER A 269 -1.44 13.30 -19.58
C SER A 269 -1.99 13.79 -18.23
N TYR A 270 -1.19 13.74 -17.15
CA TYR A 270 -1.55 14.21 -15.81
C TYR A 270 -0.85 15.52 -15.42
N GLY A 271 -0.22 16.22 -16.36
CA GLY A 271 0.23 17.60 -16.19
C GLY A 271 1.45 17.79 -15.29
N VAL A 272 2.39 16.84 -15.31
CA VAL A 272 3.66 16.91 -14.53
C VAL A 272 4.88 17.11 -15.42
N ILE A 273 4.65 17.31 -16.72
CA ILE A 273 5.69 17.65 -17.69
C ILE A 273 5.15 18.83 -18.49
N HIS A 274 5.62 20.03 -18.16
CA HIS A 274 5.58 21.16 -19.06
C HIS A 274 6.92 21.19 -19.80
N GLU A 275 6.91 21.02 -21.12
CA GLU A 275 8.05 21.32 -21.98
C GLU A 275 8.52 22.78 -21.81
#